data_AF-A0A966K250-F1
#
_entry.id   AF-A0A966K250-F1
#
_cell.length_a   1.000
_cell.length_b   1.000
_cell.length_c   1.000
_cell.angle_alpha   90.00
_cell.angle_beta   90.00
_cell.angle_gamma   90.00
#
_symmetry.space_group_name_H-M   'P 1'
#
loop_
_entity.id
_entity.type
_entity.pdbx_description
1 polymer ?
#
loop_
_entity_poly.entity_id
_entity_poly.type
_entity_poly.pdbx_seq_one_letter_code
_entity_poly.pdbx_strand_id
1 'polypeptide(L)'
;MSSISANQRVSKRSLTLNKSFLLSIFFHTVLIFGVTFTTFYKIPLIDESPIINVKFANSSQDSIGELNDSVNNTFESNSSKEGTFTKKVERKIYQAQKIKKLQANSTVTNEEAMYLNLWQREIESIGDELIAANDIEYTNSKVQVMATIDSFGNLIKSEILISSGNTYVDKMAIDILEKAAPFAPFDPKMINEYGILEIIRDWNFTPR
;
A
#
# COMPACT_ATOMS: atom_id res chain seq x y z
N MET A 1 -7.83 -74.70 36.12
CA MET A 1 -7.28 -73.37 36.46
C MET A 1 -5.93 -73.29 35.77
N SER A 2 -5.82 -72.52 34.68
CA SER A 2 -4.60 -72.48 33.87
C SER A 2 -4.30 -71.03 33.52
N SER A 3 -3.36 -70.45 34.26
CA SER A 3 -2.89 -69.06 34.15
C SER A 3 -2.04 -68.86 32.90
N ILE A 4 -2.46 -67.93 32.04
CA ILE A 4 -1.68 -67.45 30.90
C ILE A 4 -0.63 -66.47 31.42
N SER A 5 0.64 -66.85 31.38
CA SER A 5 1.75 -66.00 31.78
C SER A 5 2.21 -65.14 30.59
N ALA A 6 2.08 -63.83 30.73
CA ALA A 6 2.40 -62.84 29.72
C ALA A 6 3.93 -62.71 29.53
N ASN A 7 4.42 -62.98 28.32
CA ASN A 7 5.82 -62.79 27.97
C ASN A 7 6.07 -61.32 27.59
N GLN A 8 6.37 -60.46 28.58
CA GLN A 8 6.76 -59.08 28.35
C GLN A 8 8.19 -59.01 27.80
N ARG A 9 8.34 -58.72 26.50
CA ARG A 9 9.63 -58.34 25.90
C ARG A 9 9.98 -56.91 26.30
N VAL A 10 10.79 -56.74 27.33
CA VAL A 10 11.37 -55.43 27.67
C VAL A 10 12.53 -55.13 26.71
N SER A 11 12.33 -54.16 25.83
CA SER A 11 13.32 -53.67 24.87
C SER A 11 14.51 -53.02 25.60
N LYS A 12 15.66 -53.70 25.65
CA LYS A 12 16.94 -53.12 26.11
C LYS A 12 17.64 -52.43 24.94
N ARG A 13 17.29 -51.16 24.67
CA ARG A 13 17.97 -50.34 23.67
C ARG A 13 18.83 -49.30 24.38
N SER A 14 20.04 -49.67 24.79
CA SER A 14 20.99 -48.71 25.36
C SER A 14 21.69 -47.91 24.24
N LEU A 15 21.71 -46.59 24.39
CA LEU A 15 22.44 -45.68 23.51
C LEU A 15 23.90 -45.64 23.98
N THR A 16 24.82 -46.09 23.14
CA THR A 16 26.27 -45.99 23.39
C THR A 16 26.77 -44.63 22.89
N LEU A 17 27.87 -44.09 23.46
CA LEU A 17 28.36 -42.74 23.12
C LEU A 17 28.48 -42.48 21.61
N ASN A 18 28.91 -43.48 20.83
CA ASN A 18 29.01 -43.39 19.36
C ASN A 18 27.63 -43.27 18.70
N LYS A 19 26.60 -43.94 19.23
CA LYS A 19 25.21 -43.84 18.75
C LYS A 19 24.60 -42.50 19.16
N SER A 20 24.91 -42.00 20.36
CA SER A 20 24.46 -40.68 20.82
C SER A 20 25.12 -39.55 20.02
N PHE A 21 26.39 -39.71 19.63
CA PHE A 21 27.11 -38.76 18.78
C PHE A 21 26.48 -38.67 17.38
N LEU A 22 26.20 -39.81 16.75
CA LEU A 22 25.50 -39.84 15.46
C LEU A 22 24.06 -39.32 15.56
N LEU A 23 23.37 -39.59 16.66
CA LEU A 23 22.03 -39.06 16.88
C LEU A 23 22.04 -37.54 17.04
N SER A 24 23.05 -37.00 17.74
CA SER A 24 23.26 -35.56 17.89
C SER A 24 23.57 -34.88 16.55
N ILE A 25 24.46 -35.46 15.74
CA ILE A 25 24.77 -34.92 14.41
C ILE A 25 23.52 -34.89 13.52
N PHE A 26 22.68 -35.92 13.58
CA PHE A 26 21.43 -35.99 12.84
C PHE A 26 20.43 -34.92 13.31
N PHE A 27 20.32 -34.68 14.61
CA PHE A 27 19.47 -33.60 15.12
C PHE A 27 19.98 -32.22 14.69
N HIS A 28 21.30 -31.99 14.72
CA HIS A 28 21.87 -30.74 14.24
C HIS A 28 21.69 -30.56 12.73
N THR A 29 21.83 -31.61 11.91
CA THR A 29 21.57 -31.49 10.47
C THR A 29 20.09 -31.21 10.19
N VAL A 30 19.16 -31.86 10.89
CA VAL A 30 17.72 -31.58 10.78
C VAL A 30 17.38 -30.17 11.26
N LEU A 31 18.03 -29.67 12.33
CA LEU A 31 17.81 -28.32 12.84
C LEU A 31 18.38 -27.26 11.89
N ILE A 32 19.61 -27.44 11.41
CA ILE A 32 20.23 -26.55 10.42
C ILE A 32 19.40 -26.56 9.13
N PHE A 33 19.00 -27.74 8.63
CA PHE A 33 18.19 -27.87 7.42
C PHE A 33 16.75 -27.36 7.61
N GLY A 34 16.17 -27.52 8.80
CA GLY A 34 14.87 -26.98 9.15
C GLY A 34 14.87 -25.46 9.18
N VAL A 35 15.88 -24.85 9.82
CA VAL A 35 16.05 -23.39 9.85
C VAL A 35 16.36 -22.84 8.44
N THR A 36 17.17 -23.52 7.62
CA THR A 36 17.36 -23.10 6.22
C THR A 36 16.08 -23.30 5.39
N PHE A 37 15.27 -24.33 5.64
CA PHE A 37 13.99 -24.53 4.96
C PHE A 37 12.95 -23.46 5.34
N THR A 38 12.93 -22.96 6.58
CA THR A 38 12.08 -21.80 6.92
C THR A 38 12.56 -20.51 6.25
N THR A 39 13.84 -20.38 5.89
CA THR A 39 14.31 -19.25 5.06
C THR A 39 13.93 -19.38 3.58
N PHE A 40 13.46 -20.54 3.14
CA PHE A 40 12.82 -20.73 1.83
C PHE A 40 11.29 -20.57 1.88
N TYR A 41 10.73 -20.17 3.03
CA TYR A 41 9.50 -19.41 2.97
C TYR A 41 9.87 -18.09 2.30
N LYS A 42 9.49 -17.95 1.02
CA LYS A 42 9.32 -16.64 0.42
C LYS A 42 8.40 -15.87 1.38
N ILE A 43 9.00 -15.08 2.26
CA ILE A 43 8.42 -13.79 2.61
C ILE A 43 8.01 -13.23 1.24
N PRO A 44 6.81 -12.68 1.06
CA PRO A 44 6.59 -11.79 -0.07
C PRO A 44 7.51 -10.59 0.14
N LEU A 45 8.81 -10.80 -0.12
CA LEU A 45 9.71 -9.83 -0.67
C LEU A 45 8.89 -9.24 -1.78
N ILE A 46 8.69 -7.93 -1.68
CA ILE A 46 7.97 -7.07 -2.60
C ILE A 46 8.39 -7.45 -4.03
N ASP A 47 7.70 -8.43 -4.60
CA ASP A 47 7.86 -8.85 -5.98
C ASP A 47 7.08 -7.79 -6.73
N GLU A 48 7.87 -6.93 -7.36
CA GLU A 48 7.51 -5.74 -8.12
C GLU A 48 6.23 -5.99 -8.93
N SER A 49 5.09 -5.56 -8.39
CA SER A 49 3.87 -5.32 -9.17
C SER A 49 4.23 -4.34 -10.30
N PRO A 50 3.63 -4.48 -11.49
CA PRO A 50 4.00 -3.71 -12.68
C PRO A 50 4.18 -2.24 -12.32
N ILE A 51 5.43 -1.83 -12.34
CA ILE A 51 5.92 -0.75 -11.51
C ILE A 51 5.27 0.54 -11.96
N ILE A 52 4.54 1.20 -11.08
CA ILE A 52 4.46 2.65 -11.11
C ILE A 52 5.42 3.13 -10.05
N ASN A 53 6.69 3.29 -10.45
CA ASN A 53 7.74 3.68 -9.51
C ASN A 53 7.58 5.16 -9.25
N VAL A 54 6.74 5.44 -8.28
CA VAL A 54 6.81 6.66 -7.52
C VAL A 54 8.04 6.56 -6.62
N LYS A 55 9.16 7.17 -7.02
CA LYS A 55 10.20 7.43 -6.02
C LYS A 55 9.62 8.39 -4.99
N PHE A 56 9.56 7.99 -3.72
CA PHE A 56 9.31 8.90 -2.60
C PHE A 56 10.64 9.12 -1.88
N ALA A 57 11.08 10.38 -1.80
CA ALA A 57 12.39 10.71 -1.22
C ALA A 57 12.41 10.77 0.32
N ASN A 58 11.32 10.51 1.04
CA ASN A 58 11.28 10.62 2.51
C ASN A 58 10.29 9.63 3.15
N SER A 59 10.79 8.45 3.56
CA SER A 59 10.05 7.46 4.38
C SER A 59 10.46 7.50 5.86
N SER A 60 11.07 8.58 6.34
CA SER A 60 11.54 8.67 7.72
C SER A 60 10.54 9.43 8.58
N GLN A 61 9.47 8.76 9.03
CA GLN A 61 8.93 8.94 10.39
C GLN A 61 7.83 7.88 10.70
N ASP A 62 8.22 6.63 10.90
CA ASP A 62 7.40 5.72 11.71
C ASP A 62 7.48 6.20 13.17
N SER A 63 6.37 6.69 13.72
CA SER A 63 6.17 6.81 15.16
C SER A 63 4.68 6.79 15.52
N ILE A 64 4.30 5.60 15.95
CA ILE A 64 3.14 5.10 16.71
C ILE A 64 2.54 6.12 17.69
N GLY A 65 1.22 6.07 17.90
CA GLY A 65 0.59 6.63 19.10
C GLY A 65 -0.93 6.73 19.07
N GLU A 66 -1.59 5.62 19.37
CA GLU A 66 -3.00 5.50 19.76
C GLU A 66 -3.39 6.50 20.87
N LEU A 67 -4.36 7.42 20.64
CA LEU A 67 -5.12 8.10 21.71
C LEU A 67 -6.51 8.56 21.23
N ASN A 68 -7.51 7.77 21.65
CA ASN A 68 -8.74 8.14 22.35
C ASN A 68 -9.69 9.23 21.80
N ASP A 69 -10.82 8.71 21.33
CA ASP A 69 -12.16 9.27 21.50
C ASP A 69 -12.41 9.85 22.90
N SER A 70 -13.21 10.91 22.93
CA SER A 70 -13.85 11.56 24.09
C SER A 70 -13.22 12.87 24.57
N VAL A 71 -13.54 13.96 23.86
CA VAL A 71 -13.86 15.24 24.52
C VAL A 71 -15.13 15.81 23.89
N ASN A 72 -16.28 15.51 24.52
CA ASN A 72 -17.50 16.30 24.35
C ASN A 72 -17.89 16.89 25.71
N ASN A 73 -18.30 18.17 25.64
CA ASN A 73 -18.78 19.08 26.68
C ASN A 73 -17.66 19.75 27.51
N THR A 74 -17.57 21.08 27.53
CA THR A 74 -18.66 21.97 27.92
C THR A 74 -18.40 23.39 27.39
N PHE A 75 -19.37 23.97 26.68
CA PHE A 75 -19.46 25.41 26.45
C PHE A 75 -20.79 25.88 27.06
N GLU A 76 -20.72 26.55 28.21
CA GLU A 76 -21.80 27.41 28.72
C GLU A 76 -21.44 28.87 28.44
N SER A 77 -22.23 29.54 27.63
CA SER A 77 -23.13 30.59 28.11
C SER A 77 -23.68 31.42 26.95
N ASN A 78 -24.94 31.11 26.64
CA ASN A 78 -26.05 32.00 26.36
C ASN A 78 -25.81 33.32 25.60
N SER A 79 -26.35 33.29 24.39
CA SER A 79 -27.42 34.17 23.90
C SER A 79 -27.31 35.64 24.29
N SER A 80 -27.04 36.44 23.28
CA SER A 80 -28.18 37.08 22.62
C SER A 80 -27.65 37.87 21.43
N LYS A 81 -28.51 38.12 20.44
CA LYS A 81 -28.38 39.19 19.43
C LYS A 81 -27.85 38.77 18.05
N GLU A 82 -28.64 39.25 17.08
CA GLU A 82 -28.36 39.70 15.72
C GLU A 82 -27.39 38.89 14.85
N GLY A 83 -27.86 38.47 13.67
CA GLY A 83 -26.98 37.86 12.68
C GLY A 83 -27.61 37.59 11.33
N THR A 84 -27.45 38.56 10.42
CA THR A 84 -27.39 38.45 8.96
C THR A 84 -26.91 37.07 8.47
N PHE A 85 -27.85 36.24 8.00
CA PHE A 85 -27.61 34.81 7.72
C PHE A 85 -27.05 34.48 6.33
N THR A 86 -26.73 35.47 5.48
CA THR A 86 -26.44 35.22 4.06
C THR A 86 -25.05 35.65 3.59
N LYS A 87 -24.04 35.76 4.49
CA LYS A 87 -22.68 36.17 4.08
C LYS A 87 -21.52 35.34 4.67
N LYS A 88 -21.81 34.25 5.40
CA LYS A 88 -20.79 33.39 6.04
C LYS A 88 -20.74 31.96 5.49
N VAL A 89 -21.83 31.48 4.88
CA VAL A 89 -21.89 30.12 4.31
C VAL A 89 -21.06 30.02 3.02
N GLU A 90 -21.02 31.07 2.19
CA GLU A 90 -20.22 31.09 0.96
C GLU A 90 -18.70 31.03 1.19
N ARG A 91 -18.21 31.48 2.36
CA ARG A 91 -16.75 31.52 2.62
C ARG A 91 -16.12 30.18 2.99
N LYS A 92 -16.93 29.14 3.26
CA LYS A 92 -16.42 27.79 3.57
C LYS A 92 -16.42 26.84 2.37
N ILE A 93 -17.18 27.15 1.32
CA ILE A 93 -17.28 26.33 0.10
C ILE A 93 -16.13 26.67 -0.88
N TYR A 94 -15.45 27.80 -0.67
CA TYR A 94 -14.35 28.27 -1.53
C TYR A 94 -13.12 28.71 -0.72
N GLN A 95 -12.50 27.81 0.07
CA GLN A 95 -11.03 27.81 0.10
C GLN A 95 -10.56 27.31 -1.26
N ALA A 96 -10.67 28.23 -2.22
CA ALA A 96 -10.66 27.99 -3.65
C ALA A 96 -9.40 27.24 -4.06
N GLN A 97 -9.58 26.00 -4.54
CA GLN A 97 -8.73 25.33 -5.53
C GLN A 97 -7.22 25.49 -5.33
N LYS A 98 -6.71 25.50 -4.09
CA LYS A 98 -5.28 25.40 -3.90
C LYS A 98 -4.89 24.02 -4.42
N ILE A 99 -4.02 24.01 -5.42
CA ILE A 99 -3.51 22.80 -6.04
C ILE A 99 -2.21 22.46 -5.31
N LYS A 100 -2.17 21.29 -4.68
CA LYS A 100 -0.90 20.70 -4.22
C LYS A 100 -0.38 19.80 -5.34
N LYS A 101 0.89 19.94 -5.68
CA LYS A 101 1.55 19.12 -6.69
C LYS A 101 2.57 18.20 -6.02
N LEU A 102 2.44 16.91 -6.25
CA LEU A 102 3.34 15.88 -5.73
C LEU A 102 4.06 15.20 -6.90
N GLN A 103 5.35 15.46 -6.97
CA GLN A 103 6.31 14.81 -7.87
C GLN A 103 7.17 13.84 -7.06
N ALA A 104 8.00 13.04 -7.72
CA ALA A 104 8.80 12.01 -7.06
C ALA A 104 9.80 12.59 -6.02
N ASN A 105 10.30 13.79 -6.27
CA ASN A 105 11.23 14.49 -5.39
C ASN A 105 10.54 15.40 -4.36
N SER A 106 9.20 15.38 -4.28
CA SER A 106 8.48 16.20 -3.30
C SER A 106 8.65 15.63 -1.89
N THR A 107 8.85 16.51 -0.90
CA THR A 107 8.64 16.16 0.51
C THR A 107 7.14 15.97 0.73
N VAL A 108 6.77 14.81 1.28
CA VAL A 108 5.37 14.44 1.56
C VAL A 108 5.12 14.39 3.06
N THR A 109 3.93 14.80 3.50
CA THR A 109 3.47 14.57 4.87
C THR A 109 3.08 13.09 5.06
N ASN A 110 2.78 12.69 6.30
CA ASN A 110 2.30 11.34 6.59
C ASN A 110 0.97 11.06 5.87
N GLU A 111 0.03 12.01 5.93
CA GLU A 111 -1.28 11.91 5.29
C GLU A 111 -1.15 11.82 3.77
N GLU A 112 -0.24 12.59 3.18
CA GLU A 112 0.08 12.53 1.74
C GLU A 112 0.68 11.18 1.36
N ALA A 113 1.63 10.66 2.15
CA ALA A 113 2.23 9.35 1.91
C ALA A 113 1.19 8.22 1.98
N MET A 114 0.32 8.25 2.99
CA MET A 114 -0.79 7.30 3.11
C MET A 114 -1.73 7.38 1.90
N TYR A 115 -2.11 8.60 1.50
CA TYR A 115 -2.97 8.81 0.33
C TYR A 115 -2.35 8.24 -0.95
N LEU A 116 -1.08 8.52 -1.17
CA LEU A 116 -0.35 8.07 -2.35
C LEU A 116 -0.21 6.55 -2.41
N ASN A 117 -0.07 5.87 -1.26
CA ASN A 117 -0.08 4.41 -1.18
C ASN A 117 -1.44 3.82 -1.56
N LEU A 118 -2.54 4.42 -1.09
CA LEU A 118 -3.89 3.99 -1.47
C LEU A 118 -4.13 4.17 -2.97
N TRP A 119 -3.76 5.35 -3.50
CA TRP A 119 -3.84 5.66 -4.93
C TRP A 119 -3.03 4.68 -5.78
N GLN A 120 -1.78 4.39 -5.39
CA GLN A 120 -0.92 3.44 -6.09
C GLN A 120 -1.54 2.04 -6.12
N ARG A 121 -2.03 1.54 -4.98
CA ARG A 121 -2.64 0.21 -4.91
C ARG A 121 -3.85 0.06 -5.81
N GLU A 122 -4.70 1.09 -5.89
CA GLU A 122 -5.89 1.05 -6.76
C GLU A 122 -5.48 0.96 -8.23
N ILE A 123 -4.50 1.77 -8.62
CA ILE A 123 -3.99 1.80 -9.98
C ILE A 123 -3.31 0.49 -10.35
N GLU A 124 -2.52 -0.11 -9.45
CA GLU A 124 -1.91 -1.42 -9.68
C GLU A 124 -2.98 -2.50 -9.82
N SER A 125 -4.03 -2.47 -9.01
CA SER A 125 -5.13 -3.44 -9.09
C SER A 125 -5.87 -3.37 -10.43
N ILE A 126 -6.24 -2.16 -10.87
CA ILE A 126 -6.91 -1.96 -12.16
C ILE A 126 -5.95 -2.21 -13.33
N GLY A 127 -4.67 -1.84 -13.18
CA GLY A 127 -3.62 -2.10 -14.15
C GLY A 127 -3.42 -3.58 -14.40
N ASP A 128 -3.32 -4.37 -13.34
CA ASP A 128 -3.22 -5.84 -13.42
C ASP A 128 -4.41 -6.45 -14.16
N GLU A 129 -5.64 -6.00 -13.87
CA GLU A 129 -6.85 -6.45 -14.55
C GLU A 129 -6.82 -6.12 -16.05
N LEU A 130 -6.47 -4.88 -16.40
CA LEU A 130 -6.42 -4.44 -17.79
C LEU A 130 -5.32 -5.12 -18.59
N ILE A 131 -4.14 -5.32 -18.00
CA ILE A 131 -3.05 -6.04 -18.65
C ILE A 131 -3.46 -7.50 -18.89
N ALA A 132 -4.10 -8.15 -17.92
CA ALA A 132 -4.57 -9.53 -18.09
C ALA A 132 -5.68 -9.67 -19.15
N ALA A 133 -6.49 -8.63 -19.34
CA ALA A 133 -7.58 -8.62 -20.31
C ALA A 133 -7.15 -8.25 -21.75
N ASN A 134 -5.96 -7.69 -21.93
CA ASN A 134 -5.49 -7.19 -23.22
C ASN A 134 -4.15 -7.83 -23.63
N ASP A 135 -4.08 -8.35 -24.85
CA ASP A 135 -2.84 -8.85 -25.43
C ASP A 135 -2.05 -7.69 -26.07
N ILE A 136 -1.46 -6.85 -25.22
CA ILE A 136 -0.64 -5.72 -25.65
C ILE A 136 0.85 -5.99 -25.40
N GLU A 137 1.69 -5.60 -26.35
CA GLU A 137 3.14 -5.59 -26.15
C GLU A 137 3.54 -4.30 -25.42
N TYR A 138 4.01 -4.43 -24.18
CA TYR A 138 4.43 -3.32 -23.32
C TYR A 138 5.88 -3.45 -22.84
N THR A 139 6.66 -4.32 -23.47
CA THR A 139 8.03 -4.68 -23.08
C THR A 139 8.89 -3.43 -22.82
N ASN A 140 9.30 -3.27 -21.56
CA ASN A 140 10.18 -2.21 -21.06
C ASN A 140 9.71 -0.78 -21.40
N SER A 141 8.40 -0.55 -21.40
CA SER A 141 7.85 0.77 -21.69
C SER A 141 7.77 1.63 -20.43
N LYS A 142 8.17 2.90 -20.54
CA LYS A 142 8.07 3.88 -19.45
C LYS A 142 7.26 5.07 -19.88
N VAL A 143 6.21 5.41 -19.13
CA VAL A 143 5.36 6.59 -19.37
C VAL A 143 5.32 7.47 -18.11
N GLN A 144 5.29 8.79 -18.26
CA GLN A 144 5.02 9.69 -17.14
C GLN A 144 3.62 10.22 -17.25
N VAL A 145 2.83 10.05 -16.19
CA VAL A 145 1.44 10.51 -16.14
C VAL A 145 1.25 11.60 -15.10
N MET A 146 0.19 12.37 -15.27
CA MET A 146 -0.37 13.25 -14.27
C MET A 146 -1.83 12.91 -14.02
N ALA A 147 -2.21 12.77 -12.75
CA ALA A 147 -3.59 12.67 -12.32
C ALA A 147 -3.94 13.90 -11.47
N THR A 148 -5.02 14.60 -11.82
CA THR A 148 -5.58 15.71 -11.03
C THR A 148 -6.85 15.21 -10.34
N ILE A 149 -6.84 15.22 -9.01
CA ILE A 149 -7.89 14.64 -8.17
C ILE A 149 -8.44 15.70 -7.23
N ASP A 150 -9.76 15.75 -7.05
CA ASP A 150 -10.40 16.64 -6.08
C ASP A 150 -10.44 16.04 -4.66
N SER A 151 -10.80 16.86 -3.67
CA SER A 151 -10.87 16.42 -2.27
C SER A 151 -11.85 15.28 -1.98
N PHE A 152 -12.79 15.01 -2.89
CA PHE A 152 -13.75 13.91 -2.77
C PHE A 152 -13.25 12.62 -3.42
N GLY A 153 -12.08 12.64 -4.05
CA GLY A 153 -11.48 11.50 -4.73
C GLY A 153 -11.84 11.40 -6.21
N ASN A 154 -12.57 12.36 -6.77
CA ASN A 154 -12.92 12.32 -8.19
C ASN A 154 -11.71 12.67 -9.04
N LEU A 155 -11.47 11.88 -10.10
CA LEU A 155 -10.50 12.23 -11.13
C LEU A 155 -11.06 13.37 -11.99
N ILE A 156 -10.41 14.53 -11.90
CA ILE A 156 -10.75 15.72 -12.69
C ILE A 156 -10.07 15.70 -14.05
N LYS A 157 -8.82 15.20 -14.09
CA LYS A 157 -8.00 15.20 -15.30
C LYS A 157 -6.94 14.09 -15.25
N SER A 158 -6.67 13.45 -16.39
CA SER A 158 -5.57 12.52 -16.60
C SER A 158 -4.79 12.96 -17.85
N GLU A 159 -3.45 12.98 -17.78
CA GLU A 159 -2.59 13.39 -18.90
C GLU A 159 -1.31 12.56 -18.97
N ILE A 160 -0.83 12.33 -20.19
CA ILE A 160 0.53 11.84 -20.45
C ILE A 160 1.46 13.03 -20.56
N LEU A 161 2.43 13.12 -19.64
CA LEU A 161 3.46 14.17 -19.66
C LEU A 161 4.67 13.76 -20.49
N ILE A 162 5.05 12.48 -20.42
CA ILE A 162 6.13 11.90 -21.22
C ILE A 162 5.61 10.57 -21.76
N SER A 163 5.46 10.50 -23.08
CA SER A 163 5.03 9.30 -23.80
C SER A 163 6.06 8.18 -23.67
N SER A 164 5.59 6.94 -23.63
CA SER A 164 6.43 5.74 -23.74
C SER A 164 6.98 5.50 -25.14
N GLY A 165 6.47 6.21 -26.15
CA GLY A 165 6.70 5.90 -27.56
C GLY A 165 5.77 4.80 -28.10
N ASN A 166 4.97 4.15 -27.24
CA ASN A 166 3.93 3.21 -27.62
C ASN A 166 2.54 3.77 -27.26
N THR A 167 1.75 4.10 -28.29
CA THR A 167 0.41 4.68 -28.12
C THR A 167 -0.56 3.76 -27.37
N TYR A 168 -0.39 2.44 -27.45
CA TYR A 168 -1.23 1.51 -26.71
C TYR A 168 -0.93 1.53 -25.21
N VAL A 169 0.35 1.64 -24.83
CA VAL A 169 0.77 1.78 -23.43
C VAL A 169 0.32 3.12 -22.86
N ASP A 170 0.51 4.20 -23.61
CA ASP A 170 0.08 5.54 -23.20
C ASP A 170 -1.43 5.59 -22.99
N LYS A 171 -2.20 5.00 -23.90
CA LYS A 171 -3.66 4.90 -23.76
C LYS A 171 -4.05 4.05 -22.55
N MET A 172 -3.42 2.90 -22.37
CA MET A 172 -3.69 2.04 -21.21
C MET A 172 -3.44 2.77 -19.89
N ALA A 173 -2.39 3.59 -19.80
CA ALA A 173 -2.11 4.37 -18.59
C ALA A 173 -3.24 5.36 -18.25
N ILE A 174 -3.84 6.00 -19.25
CA ILE A 174 -5.03 6.85 -19.07
C ILE A 174 -6.25 6.01 -18.68
N ASP A 175 -6.50 4.90 -19.37
CA ASP A 175 -7.63 4.01 -19.10
C ASP A 175 -7.59 3.45 -17.66
N ILE A 176 -6.40 3.15 -17.14
CA ILE A 176 -6.20 2.73 -15.74
C ILE A 176 -6.65 3.83 -14.77
N LEU A 177 -6.20 5.08 -14.98
CA LEU A 177 -6.59 6.21 -14.12
C LEU A 177 -8.09 6.42 -14.13
N GLU A 178 -8.72 6.37 -15.31
CA GLU A 178 -10.15 6.56 -15.47
C GLU A 178 -10.97 5.45 -14.80
N LYS A 179 -10.54 4.20 -14.91
CA LYS A 179 -11.22 3.04 -14.30
C LYS A 179 -10.98 2.90 -12.80
N ALA A 180 -9.83 3.38 -12.30
CA ALA A 180 -9.52 3.41 -10.88
C ALA A 180 -10.26 4.52 -10.12
N ALA A 181 -10.83 5.49 -10.84
CA ALA A 181 -11.64 6.52 -10.23
C ALA A 181 -13.05 6.00 -9.85
N PRO A 182 -13.65 6.49 -8.75
CA PRO A 182 -13.09 7.48 -7.81
C PRO A 182 -12.05 6.88 -6.86
N PHE A 183 -11.05 7.69 -6.51
CA PHE A 183 -10.06 7.37 -5.49
C PHE A 183 -10.58 7.65 -4.08
N ALA A 184 -9.78 7.31 -3.06
CA ALA A 184 -10.09 7.69 -1.69
C ALA A 184 -10.29 9.22 -1.56
N PRO A 185 -11.24 9.68 -0.72
CA PRO A 185 -11.34 11.09 -0.38
C PRO A 185 -10.11 11.53 0.43
N PHE A 186 -9.83 12.84 0.43
CA PHE A 186 -8.67 13.38 1.15
C PHE A 186 -8.86 13.29 2.67
N ASP A 187 -7.75 13.10 3.39
CA ASP A 187 -7.74 13.20 4.84
C ASP A 187 -8.14 14.63 5.28
N PRO A 188 -8.86 14.80 6.40
CA PRO A 188 -9.23 16.13 6.91
C PRO A 188 -8.05 17.11 7.01
N LYS A 189 -6.85 16.65 7.35
CA LYS A 189 -5.64 17.50 7.39
C LYS A 189 -5.25 18.00 6.00
N MET A 190 -5.34 17.16 4.98
CA MET A 190 -5.10 17.55 3.58
C MET A 190 -6.15 18.56 3.11
N ILE A 191 -7.44 18.32 3.39
CA ILE A 191 -8.56 19.20 3.02
C ILE A 191 -8.37 20.62 3.58
N ASN A 192 -7.80 20.73 4.79
CA ASN A 192 -7.51 22.03 5.41
C ASN A 192 -6.40 22.81 4.69
N GLU A 193 -5.56 22.15 3.90
CA GLU A 193 -4.43 22.76 3.21
C GLU A 193 -4.69 23.02 1.72
N TYR A 194 -5.45 22.15 1.07
CA TYR A 194 -5.74 22.19 -0.37
C TYR A 194 -6.98 21.38 -0.75
N GLY A 195 -7.58 21.71 -1.89
CA GLY A 195 -8.77 21.03 -2.41
C GLY A 195 -8.53 20.20 -3.67
N ILE A 196 -7.34 20.31 -4.27
CA ILE A 196 -6.95 19.60 -5.49
C ILE A 196 -5.53 19.07 -5.32
N LEU A 197 -5.30 17.85 -5.77
CA LEU A 197 -4.00 17.19 -5.79
C LEU A 197 -3.61 16.82 -7.22
N GLU A 198 -2.44 17.26 -7.65
CA GLU A 198 -1.77 16.80 -8.87
C GLU A 198 -0.70 15.76 -8.49
N ILE A 199 -0.89 14.52 -8.91
CA ILE A 199 0.06 13.43 -8.69
C ILE A 199 0.78 13.17 -10.02
N ILE A 200 2.10 13.36 -10.05
CA ILE A 200 2.93 13.10 -11.24
C ILE A 200 3.88 11.95 -10.96
N ARG A 201 3.77 10.87 -11.75
CA ARG A 201 4.52 9.62 -11.56
C ARG A 201 5.00 9.01 -12.86
N ASP A 202 6.14 8.33 -12.74
CA ASP A 202 6.69 7.47 -13.77
C ASP A 202 6.14 6.05 -13.61
N TRP A 203 5.60 5.51 -14.69
CA TRP A 203 5.01 4.19 -14.80
C TRP A 203 5.92 3.36 -15.72
N ASN A 204 6.45 2.26 -15.21
CA ASN A 204 7.24 1.27 -15.92
C ASN A 204 6.39 0.00 -16.12
N PHE A 205 6.03 -0.26 -17.36
CA PHE A 205 5.37 -1.49 -17.75
C PHE A 205 6.44 -2.54 -18.03
N THR A 206 6.51 -3.54 -17.16
CA THR A 206 7.43 -4.68 -17.30
C THR A 206 6.64 -5.98 -17.25
N PRO A 207 6.94 -6.95 -18.14
CA PRO A 207 6.37 -8.29 -18.03
C PRO A 207 6.70 -8.91 -16.66
N ARG A 208 5.79 -9.72 -16.15
CA ARG A 208 6.04 -10.55 -14.95
C ARG A 208 7.09 -11.62 -15.22
#